data_AF-A0A4R2PJJ5-F1
#
_entry.id   AF-A0A4R2PJJ5-F1
#
_cell.length_a   1.000
_cell.length_b   1.000
_cell.length_c   1.000
_cell.angle_alpha   90.00
_cell.angle_beta   90.00
_cell.angle_gamma   90.00
#
_symmetry.space_group_name_H-M   'P 1'
#
loop_
_entity.id
_entity.type
_entity.pdbx_description
1 polymer ?
#
loop_
_entity_poly.entity_id
_entity_poly.type
_entity_poly.pdbx_seq_one_letter_code
_entity_poly.pdbx_strand_id
1 'polypeptide(L)'
;MGLSAWLGLGRAHRMMRSVDEAIEAVGVALPRFAAFDAVIAEDGRAALVIDSTGAIALVLVRGTRVRARAVDWAMMRQTHAGILVETGDRRFGEVLLAGVTAIDIRRLGMPPLPQREAATIVGVLEPA
;
A
#
# COMPACT_ATOMS: atom_id res chain seq x y z
N MET A 1 -5.39 -5.28 37.05
CA MET A 1 -5.41 -4.25 35.98
C MET A 1 -4.00 -3.68 35.89
N GLY A 2 -3.17 -4.18 34.98
CA GLY A 2 -1.73 -3.93 34.96
C GLY A 2 -1.34 -2.62 34.25
N LEU A 3 -0.36 -1.92 34.83
CA LEU A 3 0.21 -0.65 34.37
C LEU A 3 0.79 -0.69 32.93
N SER A 4 0.96 -1.88 32.36
CA SER A 4 1.45 -2.12 31.00
C SER A 4 0.48 -1.63 29.90
N ALA A 5 -0.83 -1.56 30.20
CA ALA A 5 -1.81 -1.04 29.25
C ALA A 5 -1.68 0.48 29.03
N TRP A 6 -1.04 1.18 29.97
CA TRP A 6 -0.85 2.63 29.93
C TRP A 6 0.39 3.07 29.14
N LEU A 7 1.34 2.15 28.92
CA LEU A 7 2.60 2.43 28.21
C LEU A 7 2.66 1.86 26.79
N GLY A 8 1.66 1.09 26.33
CA GLY A 8 1.65 0.53 24.97
C GLY A 8 2.74 -0.53 24.68
N LEU A 9 3.58 -0.86 25.66
CA LEU A 9 4.76 -1.74 25.58
C LEU A 9 4.42 -3.24 25.51
N GLY A 10 3.38 -3.64 24.77
CA GLY A 10 2.98 -5.05 24.70
C GLY A 10 2.08 -5.48 23.56
N ARG A 11 1.61 -4.57 22.69
CA ARG A 11 1.03 -4.98 21.40
C ARG A 11 2.10 -4.83 20.36
N ALA A 12 2.59 -5.94 19.82
CA ALA A 12 3.18 -5.93 18.49
C ALA A 12 2.18 -5.19 17.58
N HIS A 13 2.54 -3.98 17.17
CA HIS A 13 1.74 -3.29 16.17
C HIS A 13 1.80 -4.14 14.91
N ARG A 14 0.64 -4.62 14.47
CA ARG A 14 0.57 -5.33 13.20
C ARG A 14 1.04 -4.37 12.11
N MET A 15 1.81 -4.89 11.17
CA MET A 15 2.23 -4.20 9.97
C MET A 15 1.97 -5.14 8.80
N MET A 16 1.49 -4.59 7.69
CA MET A 16 1.44 -5.31 6.43
C MET A 16 2.85 -5.41 5.87
N ARG A 17 3.28 -6.63 5.50
CA ARG A 17 4.65 -6.88 5.01
C ARG A 17 4.71 -7.31 3.55
N SER A 18 3.58 -7.66 2.95
CA SER A 18 3.52 -8.12 1.56
C SER A 18 2.24 -7.69 0.87
N VAL A 19 2.33 -7.59 -0.46
CA VAL A 19 1.20 -7.29 -1.35
C VAL A 19 0.08 -8.31 -1.14
N ASP A 20 0.42 -9.59 -1.01
CA ASP A 20 -0.55 -10.66 -0.73
C ASP A 20 -1.35 -10.40 0.56
N GLU A 21 -0.70 -9.92 1.63
CA GLU A 21 -1.41 -9.62 2.89
C GLU A 21 -2.45 -8.50 2.70
N ALA A 22 -2.13 -7.49 1.87
CA ALA A 22 -3.06 -6.41 1.55
C ALA A 22 -4.23 -6.90 0.68
N ILE A 23 -3.95 -7.74 -0.32
CA ILE A 23 -4.96 -8.36 -1.19
C ILE A 23 -5.91 -9.25 -0.38
N GLU A 24 -5.38 -10.12 0.48
CA GLU A 24 -6.16 -10.97 1.38
C GLU A 24 -7.05 -10.13 2.31
N ALA A 25 -6.50 -9.06 2.89
CA ALA A 25 -7.27 -8.17 3.75
C ALA A 25 -8.46 -7.53 3.03
N VAL A 26 -8.29 -7.14 1.76
CA VAL A 26 -9.39 -6.66 0.93
C VAL A 26 -10.39 -7.76 0.62
N GLY A 27 -9.93 -8.96 0.24
CA GLY A 27 -10.82 -10.09 -0.04
C GLY A 27 -11.73 -10.44 1.14
N VAL A 28 -11.21 -10.37 2.37
CA VAL A 28 -11.99 -10.59 3.59
C VAL A 28 -12.98 -9.44 3.87
N ALA A 29 -12.54 -8.19 3.72
CA ALA A 29 -13.34 -7.03 4.09
C ALA A 29 -14.35 -6.59 3.00
N LEU A 30 -14.05 -6.87 1.74
CA LEU A 30 -14.80 -6.48 0.55
C LEU A 30 -14.92 -7.69 -0.40
N PRO A 31 -15.82 -8.66 -0.14
CA PRO A 31 -15.88 -9.93 -0.89
C PRO A 31 -16.19 -9.81 -2.40
N ARG A 32 -16.64 -8.63 -2.85
CA ARG A 32 -16.93 -8.32 -4.26
C ARG A 32 -15.82 -7.53 -4.95
N PHE A 33 -14.75 -7.22 -4.24
CA PHE A 33 -13.60 -6.49 -4.77
C PHE A 33 -12.56 -7.49 -5.24
N ALA A 34 -12.40 -7.63 -6.56
CA ALA A 34 -11.45 -8.55 -7.17
C ALA A 34 -10.04 -7.96 -7.16
N ALA A 35 -9.44 -7.90 -5.97
CA ALA A 35 -8.11 -7.33 -5.75
C ALA A 35 -7.05 -8.00 -6.66
N PHE A 36 -6.30 -7.17 -7.37
CA PHE A 36 -5.33 -7.59 -8.39
C PHE A 36 -3.89 -7.24 -7.99
N ASP A 37 -3.66 -6.02 -7.48
CA ASP A 37 -2.35 -5.51 -7.14
C ASP A 37 -2.44 -4.51 -5.98
N ALA A 38 -1.34 -4.24 -5.29
CA ALA A 38 -1.30 -3.34 -4.15
C ALA A 38 0.03 -2.60 -4.00
N VAL A 39 -0.04 -1.42 -3.39
CA VAL A 39 1.11 -0.67 -2.89
C VAL A 39 0.94 -0.45 -1.40
N ILE A 40 2.00 -0.71 -0.64
CA ILE A 40 2.01 -0.62 0.83
C ILE A 40 2.83 0.59 1.22
N ALA A 41 2.33 1.34 2.20
CA ALA A 41 3.07 2.41 2.83
C ALA A 41 4.35 1.86 3.48
N GLU A 42 5.40 2.68 3.54
CA GLU A 42 6.69 2.28 4.10
C GLU A 42 6.58 1.83 5.57
N ASP A 43 5.64 2.42 6.32
CA ASP A 43 5.37 2.06 7.71
C ASP A 43 4.51 0.79 7.88
N GLY A 44 4.07 0.17 6.78
CA GLY A 44 3.22 -1.01 6.76
C GLY A 44 1.83 -0.82 7.38
N ARG A 45 1.41 0.42 7.67
CA ARG A 45 0.12 0.69 8.35
C ARG A 45 -1.02 0.94 7.39
N ALA A 46 -0.73 1.27 6.13
CA ALA A 46 -1.73 1.49 5.11
C ALA A 46 -1.30 0.88 3.77
N ALA A 47 -2.27 0.54 2.93
CA ALA A 47 -2.03 0.10 1.56
C ALA A 47 -3.17 0.56 0.65
N LEU A 48 -2.87 0.78 -0.62
CA LEU A 48 -3.86 0.92 -1.68
C LEU A 48 -3.86 -0.35 -2.50
N VAL A 49 -5.04 -0.86 -2.80
CA VAL A 49 -5.26 -2.06 -3.60
C VAL A 49 -6.12 -1.68 -4.79
N ILE A 50 -5.77 -2.17 -5.97
CA ILE A 50 -6.53 -1.96 -7.20
C ILE A 50 -7.16 -3.27 -7.65
N ASP A 51 -8.35 -3.19 -8.26
CA ASP A 51 -8.94 -4.32 -8.97
C ASP A 51 -8.64 -4.27 -10.47
N SER A 52 -9.02 -5.31 -11.20
CA SER A 52 -8.81 -5.38 -12.66
C SER A 52 -9.59 -4.33 -13.46
N THR A 53 -10.55 -3.62 -12.84
CA THR A 53 -11.36 -2.57 -13.47
C THR A 53 -10.84 -1.16 -13.18
N GLY A 54 -9.85 -1.03 -12.30
CA GLY A 54 -9.28 0.25 -11.87
C GLY A 54 -9.96 0.86 -10.64
N ALA A 55 -10.85 0.13 -9.96
CA ALA A 55 -11.41 0.54 -8.69
C ALA A 55 -10.34 0.40 -7.59
N ILE A 56 -10.41 1.27 -6.58
CA ILE A 56 -9.41 1.32 -5.50
C ILE A 56 -10.04 1.01 -4.15
N ALA A 57 -9.31 0.24 -3.35
CA ALA A 57 -9.58 0.03 -1.93
C ALA A 57 -8.40 0.52 -1.09
N LEU A 58 -8.71 1.22 -0.01
CA LEU A 58 -7.79 1.58 1.05
C LEU A 58 -7.81 0.51 2.13
N VAL A 59 -6.64 0.02 2.52
CA VAL A 59 -6.42 -0.87 3.66
C VAL A 59 -5.72 -0.09 4.76
N LEU A 60 -6.20 -0.24 5.99
CA LEU A 60 -5.67 0.41 7.18
C LEU A 60 -5.49 -0.59 8.32
N VAL A 61 -4.29 -0.64 8.88
CA VAL A 61 -3.97 -1.35 10.11
C VAL A 61 -4.19 -0.43 11.30
N ARG A 62 -5.04 -0.87 12.24
CA ARG A 62 -5.32 -0.14 13.48
C ARG A 62 -5.18 -1.08 14.67
N GLY A 63 -4.00 -1.02 15.32
CA GLY A 63 -3.65 -1.93 16.41
C GLY A 63 -3.37 -3.35 15.90
N THR A 64 -4.28 -4.28 16.17
CA THR A 64 -4.22 -5.67 15.70
C THR A 64 -5.21 -5.98 14.57
N ARG A 65 -6.07 -5.01 14.23
CA ARG A 65 -7.13 -5.18 13.23
C ARG A 65 -6.72 -4.55 11.91
N VAL A 66 -7.15 -5.17 10.83
CA VAL A 66 -7.07 -4.63 9.47
C VAL A 66 -8.47 -4.27 9.02
N ARG A 67 -8.62 -3.15 8.33
CA ARG A 67 -9.87 -2.67 7.74
C ARG A 67 -9.60 -2.35 6.29
N ALA A 68 -10.58 -2.62 5.42
CA ALA A 68 -10.55 -2.13 4.06
C ALA A 68 -11.84 -1.41 3.70
N ARG A 69 -11.76 -0.48 2.75
CA ARG A 69 -12.89 0.28 2.21
C ARG A 69 -12.57 0.70 0.78
N ALA A 70 -13.56 0.64 -0.11
CA ALA A 70 -13.48 1.24 -1.42
C ALA A 70 -13.39 2.77 -1.31
N VAL A 71 -12.49 3.39 -2.07
CA VAL A 71 -12.25 4.83 -2.10
C VAL A 71 -12.18 5.32 -3.54
N ASP A 72 -12.56 6.58 -3.75
CA ASP A 72 -12.45 7.23 -5.04
C ASP A 72 -11.08 7.86 -5.25
N TRP A 73 -10.63 7.90 -6.50
CA TRP A 73 -9.41 8.61 -6.90
C TRP A 73 -9.39 10.08 -6.46
N ALA A 74 -10.55 10.73 -6.46
CA ALA A 74 -10.70 12.13 -6.02
C ALA A 74 -10.45 12.33 -4.52
N MET A 75 -10.46 11.26 -3.71
CA MET A 75 -10.13 11.32 -2.28
C MET A 75 -8.62 11.31 -2.02
N MET A 76 -7.79 11.16 -3.07
CA MET A 76 -6.34 11.06 -2.94
C MET A 76 -5.66 12.39 -3.23
N ARG A 77 -4.73 12.77 -2.37
CA ARG A 77 -3.91 13.97 -2.53
C ARG A 77 -2.44 13.64 -2.37
N GLN A 78 -1.63 14.07 -3.32
CA GLN A 78 -0.18 13.97 -3.18
C GLN A 78 0.31 14.98 -2.15
N THR A 79 1.22 14.53 -1.30
CA THR A 79 1.94 15.34 -0.32
C THR A 79 3.43 15.04 -0.39
N HIS A 80 4.25 15.83 0.30
CA HIS A 80 5.69 15.57 0.40
C HIS A 80 6.00 14.27 1.15
N ALA A 81 5.13 13.84 2.07
CA ALA A 81 5.31 12.64 2.87
C ALA A 81 4.76 11.36 2.22
N GLY A 82 4.01 11.50 1.12
CA GLY A 82 3.36 10.40 0.41
C GLY A 82 1.96 10.76 -0.08
N ILE A 83 1.05 9.78 -0.13
CA ILE A 83 -0.32 9.98 -0.60
C ILE A 83 -1.28 10.05 0.59
N LEU A 84 -2.00 11.15 0.73
CA LEU A 84 -3.06 11.30 1.72
C LEU A 84 -4.40 10.87 1.12
N VAL A 85 -5.16 10.06 1.84
CA VAL A 85 -6.52 9.65 1.45
C VAL A 85 -7.52 10.22 2.45
N GLU A 86 -8.37 11.13 1.99
CA GLU A 86 -9.38 11.83 2.77
C GLU A 86 -10.72 11.07 2.65
N THR A 87 -10.93 10.06 3.48
CA THR A 87 -12.07 9.14 3.32
C THR A 87 -13.43 9.70 3.73
N GLY A 88 -13.45 10.80 4.51
CA GLY A 88 -14.65 11.36 5.14
C GLY A 88 -15.34 10.45 6.18
N ASP A 89 -14.86 9.22 6.39
CA ASP A 89 -15.43 8.26 7.35
C ASP A 89 -14.71 8.37 8.69
N ARG A 90 -15.44 8.64 9.78
CA ARG A 90 -14.87 8.74 11.14
C ARG A 90 -14.06 7.52 11.59
N ARG A 91 -14.27 6.34 11.00
CA ARG A 91 -13.55 5.09 11.32
C ARG A 91 -12.18 5.01 10.66
N PHE A 92 -12.03 5.62 9.48
CA PHE A 92 -10.77 5.67 8.71
C PHE A 92 -10.06 7.01 8.91
N GLY A 93 -10.81 8.11 8.83
CA GLY A 93 -10.30 9.47 8.88
C GLY A 93 -9.47 9.79 7.64
N GLU A 94 -8.45 10.60 7.84
CA GLU A 94 -7.38 10.81 6.88
C GLU A 94 -6.31 9.74 7.06
N VAL A 95 -5.90 9.10 5.98
CA VAL A 95 -4.88 8.06 6.01
C VAL A 95 -3.72 8.46 5.11
N LEU A 96 -2.54 8.59 5.70
CA LEU A 96 -1.31 8.84 4.96
C LEU A 96 -0.67 7.50 4.57
N LEU A 97 -0.47 7.30 3.27
CA LEU A 97 0.42 6.28 2.76
C LEU A 97 1.84 6.85 2.67
N ALA A 98 2.58 6.71 3.77
CA ALA A 98 3.94 7.22 3.88
C ALA A 98 4.87 6.58 2.82
N GLY A 99 5.68 7.40 2.17
CA GLY A 99 6.66 6.97 1.17
C GLY A 99 6.08 6.56 -0.18
N VAL A 100 4.75 6.45 -0.32
CA VAL A 100 4.10 6.14 -1.61
C VAL A 100 4.10 7.37 -2.49
N THR A 101 4.55 7.22 -3.74
CA THR A 101 4.63 8.29 -4.72
C THR A 101 3.52 8.21 -5.76
N ALA A 102 3.35 9.28 -6.54
CA ALA A 102 2.47 9.26 -7.70
C ALA A 102 2.90 8.24 -8.78
N ILE A 103 4.19 7.88 -8.84
CA ILE A 103 4.68 6.87 -9.77
C ILE A 103 4.23 5.48 -9.32
N ASP A 104 4.29 5.18 -8.03
CA ASP A 104 3.84 3.90 -7.49
C ASP A 104 2.34 3.70 -7.75
N ILE A 105 1.55 4.75 -7.53
CA ILE A 105 0.12 4.74 -7.88
C ILE A 105 -0.11 4.51 -9.37
N ARG A 106 0.66 5.18 -10.24
CA ARG A 106 0.53 4.98 -11.70
C ARG A 106 0.89 3.57 -12.16
N ARG A 107 1.72 2.87 -11.39
CA ARG A 107 2.15 1.50 -11.67
C ARG A 107 1.17 0.45 -11.13
N LEU A 108 0.26 0.81 -10.23
CA LEU A 108 -0.78 -0.10 -9.76
C LEU A 108 -1.54 -0.71 -10.93
N GLY A 109 -1.60 -2.02 -10.96
CA GLY A 109 -2.33 -2.76 -12.00
C GLY A 109 -1.56 -2.89 -13.32
N MET A 110 -0.36 -2.31 -13.44
CA MET A 110 0.54 -2.64 -14.54
C MET A 110 1.28 -3.93 -14.24
N PRO A 111 1.47 -4.83 -15.23
CA PRO A 111 2.34 -5.98 -15.04
C PRO A 111 3.74 -5.49 -14.61
N PRO A 112 4.41 -6.19 -13.68
CA PRO A 112 5.76 -5.80 -13.25
C PRO A 112 6.64 -5.69 -14.49
N LEU A 113 7.33 -4.55 -14.63
CA LEU A 113 8.28 -4.39 -15.72
C LEU A 113 9.26 -5.57 -15.64
N PRO A 114 9.55 -6.26 -16.76
CA PRO A 114 10.58 -7.29 -16.76
C PRO A 114 11.85 -6.66 -16.19
N GLN A 115 12.41 -7.27 -15.14
CA GLN A 115 13.68 -6.81 -14.57
C GLN A 115 14.68 -6.79 -15.73
N ARG A 116 15.13 -5.59 -16.11
CA ARG A 116 16.19 -5.47 -17.10
C ARG A 116 17.44 -6.07 -16.47
N GLU A 117 17.88 -7.21 -16.99
CA GLU A 117 19.20 -7.75 -16.67
C GLU A 117 20.24 -6.65 -16.86
N ALA A 118 21.21 -6.59 -15.95
CA ALA A 118 22.28 -5.60 -16.02
C ALA A 118 22.92 -5.66 -17.40
N ALA A 119 22.89 -4.53 -18.12
CA ALA A 119 23.50 -4.44 -19.43
C ALA A 119 24.99 -4.78 -19.27
N THR A 120 25.41 -5.92 -19.80
CA THR A 120 26.82 -6.26 -19.88
C THR A 120 27.40 -5.36 -20.97
N ILE A 121 28.20 -4.37 -20.56
CA ILE A 121 28.98 -3.55 -21.49
C ILE A 121 30.04 -4.48 -22.08
N VAL A 122 29.81 -4.97 -23.30
CA VAL A 122 30.84 -5.70 -24.05
C VAL A 122 31.93 -4.69 -24.39
N GLY A 123 33.13 -4.95 -23.88
CA GLY A 123 34.28 -4.06 -23.97
C GLY A 123 34.53 -3.56 -25.39
N VAL A 124 34.91 -2.29 -25.44
CA VAL A 124 35.38 -1.55 -26.62
C VAL A 124 36.44 -2.39 -27.35
N LEU A 125 36.20 -2.65 -28.64
CA LEU A 125 37.22 -3.19 -29.54
C LEU A 125 38.39 -2.20 -29.58
N GLU A 126 39.54 -2.62 -29.06
CA GLU A 126 40.81 -1.92 -29.17
C GLU A 126 41.11 -1.63 -30.66
N PRO A 127 41.47 -0.39 -31.04
CA PRO A 127 41.87 -0.09 -32.41
C PRO A 127 43.23 -0.71 -32.72
N ALA A 128 43.33 -1.29 -33.91
CA ALA A 128 44.54 -1.90 -34.48
C ALA A 128 45.65 -0.88 -34.79
#